data_AF-A0A8K0K1C9-F1
#
_entry.id   AF-A0A8K0K1C9-F1
#
_cell.length_a   1.000
_cell.length_b   1.000
_cell.length_c   1.000
_cell.angle_alpha   90.00
_cell.angle_beta   90.00
_cell.angle_gamma   90.00
#
_symmetry.space_group_name_H-M   'P 1'
#
loop_
_entity.id
_entity.type
_entity.pdbx_description
1 polymer ?
#
loop_
_entity_poly.entity_id
_entity_poly.type
_entity_poly.pdbx_seq_one_letter_code
_entity_poly.pdbx_strand_id
1 'polypeptide(L)'
;MKFVVLYRLKEALQYSIYFISLLLVAVHRLQFQNCVSTFVTSQLDISRMKGMSIQSIKQHPSLIPLYACVGAGCCFALFYTIRLATKNPDVSWFRKSNPEPWNEYENKQYKFYSPIRDYSNIKSPAPKF
;
A
#
# COMPACT_ATOMS: atom_id res chain seq x y z
N MET A 1 -68.97 -11.81 -9.75
CA MET A 1 -68.01 -11.99 -10.86
C MET A 1 -67.05 -10.82 -11.13
N LYS A 2 -67.37 -9.55 -10.80
CA LYS A 2 -66.49 -8.40 -11.13
C LYS A 2 -65.16 -8.32 -10.34
N PHE A 3 -65.07 -8.92 -9.15
CA PHE A 3 -63.87 -8.86 -8.30
C PHE A 3 -62.74 -9.82 -8.72
N VAL A 4 -63.06 -11.01 -9.24
CA VAL A 4 -62.05 -12.01 -9.63
C VAL A 4 -61.23 -11.56 -10.84
N VAL A 5 -61.86 -10.86 -11.79
CA VAL A 5 -61.18 -10.33 -12.98
C VAL A 5 -60.20 -9.22 -12.62
N LEU A 6 -60.54 -8.36 -11.66
CA LEU A 6 -59.65 -7.27 -11.22
C LEU A 6 -58.42 -7.77 -10.48
N TYR A 7 -58.54 -8.83 -9.66
CA TYR A 7 -57.38 -9.46 -9.02
C TYR A 7 -56.44 -10.09 -10.05
N ARG A 8 -56.98 -10.85 -11.02
CA ARG A 8 -56.20 -11.46 -12.10
C ARG A 8 -55.53 -10.43 -13.01
N LEU A 9 -56.13 -9.25 -13.19
CA LEU A 9 -55.52 -8.14 -13.93
C LEU A 9 -54.39 -7.46 -13.14
N LYS A 10 -54.54 -7.31 -11.81
CA LYS A 10 -53.50 -6.73 -10.94
C LYS A 10 -52.29 -7.65 -10.85
N GLU A 11 -52.48 -8.96 -10.74
CA GLU A 11 -51.38 -9.94 -10.79
C GLU A 11 -50.66 -9.88 -12.14
N ALA A 12 -51.37 -9.87 -13.26
CA ALA A 12 -50.76 -9.82 -14.59
C ALA A 12 -49.94 -8.53 -14.82
N LEU A 13 -50.41 -7.39 -14.31
CA LEU A 13 -49.68 -6.13 -14.38
C LEU A 13 -48.41 -6.18 -13.52
N GLN A 14 -48.49 -6.81 -12.35
CA GLN A 14 -47.36 -6.94 -11.43
C GLN A 14 -46.26 -7.87 -12.00
N TYR A 15 -46.63 -8.99 -12.63
CA TYR A 15 -45.68 -9.87 -13.31
C TYR A 15 -44.97 -9.17 -14.48
N SER A 16 -45.68 -8.34 -15.24
CA SER A 16 -45.10 -7.55 -16.34
C SER A 16 -44.08 -6.53 -15.85
N ILE A 17 -44.38 -5.82 -14.76
CA ILE A 17 -43.47 -4.84 -14.14
C ILE A 17 -42.20 -5.52 -13.62
N TYR A 18 -42.32 -6.66 -12.94
CA TYR A 18 -41.16 -7.42 -12.47
C TYR A 18 -40.31 -7.92 -13.63
N PHE A 19 -40.92 -8.41 -14.72
CA PHE A 19 -40.19 -8.87 -15.90
C PHE A 19 -39.41 -7.73 -16.58
N ILE A 20 -40.00 -6.55 -16.71
CA ILE A 20 -39.34 -5.36 -17.27
C ILE A 20 -38.18 -4.91 -16.38
N SER A 21 -38.35 -4.88 -15.05
CA SER A 21 -37.27 -4.53 -14.13
C SER A 21 -36.08 -5.51 -14.18
N LEU A 22 -36.36 -6.82 -14.30
CA LEU A 22 -35.34 -7.85 -14.41
C LEU A 22 -34.56 -7.73 -15.73
N LEU A 23 -35.26 -7.43 -16.82
CA LEU A 23 -34.68 -7.24 -18.15
C LEU A 23 -33.79 -5.98 -18.19
N LEU A 24 -34.19 -4.91 -17.50
CA LEU A 24 -33.41 -3.67 -17.39
C LEU A 24 -32.14 -3.85 -16.52
N VAL A 25 -32.23 -4.61 -15.43
CA VAL A 25 -31.06 -5.00 -14.61
C VAL A 25 -30.12 -5.91 -15.41
N ALA A 26 -30.64 -6.84 -16.20
CA ALA A 26 -29.83 -7.71 -17.05
C ALA A 26 -29.08 -6.92 -18.14
N VAL A 27 -29.74 -5.97 -18.80
CA VAL A 27 -29.10 -5.07 -19.79
C VAL A 27 -27.99 -4.24 -19.17
N HIS A 28 -28.19 -3.71 -17.96
CA HIS A 28 -27.15 -2.96 -17.23
C HIS A 28 -25.96 -3.84 -16.82
N ARG A 29 -26.20 -5.11 -16.43
CA ARG A 29 -25.13 -6.07 -16.10
C ARG A 29 -24.30 -6.47 -17.34
N LEU A 30 -24.93 -6.54 -18.52
CA LEU A 30 -24.25 -6.88 -19.78
C LEU A 30 -23.37 -5.73 -20.31
N GLN A 31 -23.79 -4.47 -20.18
CA GLN A 31 -22.95 -3.32 -20.53
C GLN A 31 -21.71 -3.22 -19.62
N PHE A 32 -21.84 -3.60 -18.34
CA PHE A 32 -20.74 -3.59 -17.37
C PHE A 32 -19.68 -4.66 -17.67
N GLN A 33 -20.09 -5.88 -18.05
CA GLN A 33 -19.15 -6.96 -18.42
C GLN A 33 -18.34 -6.62 -19.68
N ASN A 34 -18.97 -6.01 -20.69
CA ASN A 34 -18.29 -5.64 -21.94
C ASN A 34 -17.31 -4.47 -21.76
N CYS A 35 -17.58 -3.54 -20.83
CA CYS A 35 -16.69 -2.43 -20.50
C CYS A 35 -15.46 -2.87 -19.68
N VAL A 36 -15.63 -3.83 -18.76
CA VAL A 36 -14.51 -4.41 -17.99
C VAL A 36 -13.56 -5.21 -18.90
N SER A 37 -14.07 -5.93 -19.90
CA SER A 37 -13.22 -6.69 -20.83
C SER A 37 -12.34 -5.81 -21.74
N THR A 38 -12.82 -4.65 -22.20
CA THR A 38 -11.98 -3.70 -22.96
C THR A 38 -10.95 -3.00 -22.06
N PHE A 39 -11.26 -2.78 -20.79
CA PHE A 39 -10.30 -2.25 -19.83
C PHE A 39 -9.18 -3.25 -19.47
N VAL A 40 -9.51 -4.53 -19.31
CA VAL A 40 -8.52 -5.59 -19.00
C VAL A 40 -7.63 -5.91 -20.21
N THR A 41 -8.16 -5.92 -21.43
CA THR A 41 -7.35 -6.15 -22.65
C THR A 41 -6.39 -5.01 -22.96
N SER A 42 -6.69 -3.78 -22.52
CA SER A 42 -5.74 -2.64 -22.58
C SER A 42 -4.53 -2.79 -21.64
N GLN A 43 -4.59 -3.70 -20.66
CA GLN A 43 -3.48 -4.00 -19.75
C GLN A 43 -2.59 -5.15 -20.29
N LEU A 44 -2.99 -5.87 -21.35
CA LEU A 44 -2.19 -6.98 -21.89
C LEU A 44 -1.05 -6.52 -22.82
N ASP A 45 -1.12 -5.29 -23.34
CA ASP A 45 -0.02 -4.59 -24.05
C ASP A 45 1.08 -4.06 -23.11
N ILE A 46 0.96 -4.28 -21.79
CA ILE A 46 2.03 -4.05 -20.80
C ILE A 46 3.10 -5.15 -20.86
N SER A 47 2.87 -6.23 -21.60
CA SER A 47 3.80 -7.36 -21.74
C SER A 47 5.12 -7.03 -22.46
N ARG A 48 5.32 -5.77 -22.88
CA ARG A 48 6.58 -5.23 -23.42
C ARG A 48 6.97 -3.88 -22.82
N MET A 49 6.86 -3.68 -21.50
CA MET A 49 7.52 -2.55 -20.83
C MET A 49 9.04 -2.62 -21.03
N LYS A 50 9.56 -1.86 -21.99
CA LYS A 50 11.01 -1.63 -22.19
C LYS A 50 11.52 -0.85 -20.97
N GLY A 51 12.12 -1.55 -20.01
CA GLY A 51 12.64 -0.92 -18.79
C GLY A 51 12.85 -1.87 -17.61
N MET A 52 12.19 -3.03 -17.59
CA MET A 52 12.36 -4.01 -16.49
C MET A 52 13.46 -5.04 -16.72
N SER A 53 14.02 -5.12 -17.94
CA SER A 53 15.20 -5.95 -18.23
C SER A 53 16.49 -5.13 -18.18
N ILE A 54 17.53 -5.69 -17.55
CA ILE A 54 18.89 -5.14 -17.51
C ILE A 54 19.41 -4.87 -18.94
N GLN A 55 18.97 -5.65 -19.93
CA GLN A 55 19.32 -5.47 -21.34
C GLN A 55 18.70 -4.20 -21.94
N SER A 56 17.47 -3.84 -21.55
CA SER A 56 16.82 -2.60 -22.00
C SER A 56 17.40 -1.35 -21.35
N ILE A 57 17.89 -1.43 -20.11
CA ILE A 57 18.54 -0.31 -19.42
C ILE A 57 19.87 0.05 -20.10
N LYS A 58 20.63 -0.94 -20.56
CA LYS A 58 21.90 -0.70 -21.28
C LYS A 58 21.71 -0.11 -22.68
N GLN A 59 20.55 -0.30 -23.31
CA GLN A 59 20.23 0.26 -24.63
C GLN A 59 19.90 1.76 -24.59
N HIS A 60 19.49 2.29 -23.42
CA HIS A 60 19.12 3.69 -23.24
C HIS A 60 19.91 4.30 -22.06
N PRO A 61 21.11 4.87 -22.30
CA PRO A 61 21.98 5.37 -21.24
C PRO A 61 21.38 6.55 -20.45
N SER A 62 20.38 7.24 -21.01
CA SER A 62 19.66 8.32 -20.33
C SER A 62 18.79 7.85 -19.17
N LEU A 63 18.43 6.56 -19.08
CA LEU A 63 17.60 6.02 -17.99
C LEU A 63 18.41 5.65 -16.73
N ILE A 64 19.72 5.44 -16.88
CA ILE A 64 20.62 5.05 -15.77
C ILE A 64 20.59 6.04 -14.59
N PRO A 65 20.72 7.37 -14.78
CA PRO A 65 20.68 8.31 -13.66
C PRO A 65 19.32 8.31 -12.93
N LEU A 66 18.23 8.09 -13.65
CA LEU A 66 16.89 8.00 -13.06
C LEU A 66 16.78 6.77 -12.15
N TYR A 67 17.19 5.59 -12.62
CA TYR A 67 17.20 4.37 -11.82
C TYR A 67 18.17 4.45 -10.64
N ALA A 68 19.30 5.14 -10.79
CA ALA A 68 20.24 5.36 -9.70
C ALA A 68 19.60 6.16 -8.56
N CYS A 69 18.90 7.25 -8.86
CA CYS A 69 18.20 8.04 -7.84
C CYS A 69 17.08 7.26 -7.14
N VAL A 70 16.29 6.49 -7.90
CA VAL A 70 15.22 5.65 -7.33
C VAL A 70 15.79 4.53 -6.47
N GLY A 71 16.81 3.82 -6.97
CA GLY A 71 17.51 2.77 -6.23
C GLY A 71 18.15 3.30 -4.96
N ALA A 72 18.86 4.44 -5.05
CA ALA A 72 19.41 5.12 -3.89
C ALA A 72 18.31 5.49 -2.89
N GLY A 73 17.20 6.09 -3.35
CA GLY A 73 16.06 6.44 -2.50
C GLY A 73 15.48 5.24 -1.74
N CYS A 74 15.26 4.12 -2.43
CA CYS A 74 14.79 2.88 -1.81
C CYS A 74 15.80 2.32 -0.80
N CYS A 75 17.09 2.29 -1.15
CA CYS A 75 18.15 1.84 -0.24
C CYS A 75 18.24 2.74 1.00
N PHE A 76 18.18 4.07 0.85
CA PHE A 76 18.19 5.02 1.96
C PHE A 76 16.97 4.89 2.86
N ALA A 77 15.78 4.68 2.27
CA ALA A 77 14.56 4.45 3.04
C ALA A 77 14.68 3.18 3.89
N LEU A 78 15.12 2.06 3.30
CA LEU A 78 15.34 0.81 4.03
C LEU A 78 16.43 0.93 5.10
N PHE A 79 17.53 1.60 4.77
CA PHE A 79 18.61 1.84 5.73
C PHE A 79 18.11 2.61 6.95
N TYR A 80 17.36 3.70 6.73
CA TYR A 80 16.86 4.53 7.82
C TYR A 80 15.81 3.82 8.67
N THR A 81 14.92 3.03 8.05
CA THR A 81 13.94 2.22 8.81
C THR A 81 14.62 1.13 9.65
N ILE A 82 15.59 0.39 9.11
CA ILE A 82 16.37 -0.60 9.87
C ILE A 82 17.13 0.06 11.03
N ARG A 83 17.74 1.22 10.78
CA ARG A 83 18.44 1.98 11.81
C ARG A 83 17.49 2.41 12.93
N LEU A 84 16.30 2.91 12.60
CA LEU A 84 15.30 3.28 13.61
C LEU A 84 14.83 2.05 14.38
N ALA A 85 14.58 0.94 13.69
CA ALA A 85 14.06 -0.27 14.31
C ALA A 85 15.07 -0.90 15.29
N THR A 86 16.37 -0.77 15.05
CA THR A 86 17.43 -1.36 15.90
C THR A 86 18.00 -0.41 16.95
N LYS A 87 17.97 0.91 16.71
CA LYS A 87 18.59 1.90 17.58
C LYS A 87 17.62 2.73 18.42
N ASN A 88 16.31 2.51 18.28
CA ASN A 88 15.30 3.22 19.07
C ASN A 88 15.11 2.57 20.45
N PRO A 89 15.26 3.30 21.58
CA PRO A 89 15.01 2.75 22.91
C PRO A 89 13.55 2.28 23.13
N ASP A 90 12.59 2.76 22.33
CA ASP A 90 11.19 2.32 22.42
C ASP A 90 10.95 0.93 21.78
N VAL A 91 11.90 0.42 21.01
CA VAL A 91 11.77 -0.84 20.27
C VAL A 91 12.71 -1.88 20.89
N SER A 92 12.14 -2.75 21.73
CA SER A 92 12.87 -3.88 22.30
C SER A 92 12.55 -5.19 21.56
N TRP A 93 13.55 -5.71 20.85
CA TRP A 93 13.48 -7.03 20.19
C TRP A 93 13.63 -8.19 21.19
N PHE A 94 14.30 -7.96 22.32
CA PHE A 94 14.62 -8.99 23.31
C PHE A 94 14.07 -8.65 24.70
N ARG A 95 12.76 -8.75 24.85
CA ARG A 95 12.05 -8.40 26.10
C ARG A 95 12.47 -9.22 27.32
N LYS A 96 12.95 -10.45 27.13
CA LYS A 96 13.32 -11.36 28.23
C LYS A 96 14.79 -11.28 28.64
N SER A 97 15.68 -10.95 27.71
CA SER A 97 17.12 -10.89 27.95
C SER A 97 17.59 -9.52 28.41
N ASN A 98 16.82 -8.47 28.12
CA ASN A 98 17.12 -7.10 28.54
C ASN A 98 15.83 -6.46 29.10
N PRO A 99 15.53 -6.66 30.40
CA PRO A 99 14.32 -6.15 31.03
C PRO A 99 14.28 -4.61 31.09
N GLU A 100 15.44 -3.95 31.01
CA GLU A 100 15.58 -2.48 31.09
C GLU A 100 16.34 -1.91 29.87
N PRO A 101 15.72 -1.88 28.69
CA PRO A 101 16.38 -1.47 27.44
C PRO A 101 16.90 -0.03 27.44
N TRP A 102 16.31 0.85 28.27
CA TRP A 102 16.75 2.25 28.41
C TRP A 102 18.13 2.38 29.05
N ASN A 103 18.56 1.42 29.88
CA ASN A 103 19.85 1.48 30.56
C ASN A 103 21.04 1.38 29.58
N GLU A 104 20.84 0.71 28.43
CA GLU A 104 21.86 0.60 27.39
C GLU A 104 22.13 1.95 26.67
N TYR A 105 21.14 2.84 26.68
CA TYR A 105 21.20 4.14 26.01
C TYR A 105 21.54 5.32 26.95
N GLU A 106 21.87 5.07 28.22
CA GLU A 106 22.18 6.13 29.21
C GLU A 106 23.33 7.04 28.76
N ASN A 107 24.40 6.46 28.20
CA ASN A 107 25.61 7.17 27.77
C ASN A 107 25.79 7.15 26.24
N LYS A 108 24.77 6.72 25.47
CA LYS A 108 24.85 6.61 24.01
C LYS A 108 24.04 7.72 23.35
N GLN A 109 24.58 8.29 22.27
CA GLN A 109 23.86 9.27 21.48
C GLN A 109 22.78 8.57 20.62
N TYR A 110 21.51 8.85 20.89
CA TYR A 110 20.41 8.36 20.06
C TYR A 110 20.31 9.10 18.71
N LYS A 111 20.58 10.42 18.70
CA LYS A 111 20.54 11.23 17.47
C LYS A 111 21.66 10.80 16.54
N PHE A 112 21.36 10.63 15.25
CA PHE A 112 22.36 10.21 14.26
C PHE A 112 23.45 11.27 14.07
N TYR A 113 23.06 12.54 14.11
CA TYR A 113 23.96 13.67 13.90
C TYR A 113 23.59 14.83 14.83
N SER A 114 24.60 15.46 15.41
CA SER A 114 24.47 16.72 16.14
C SER A 114 25.66 17.60 15.82
N PRO A 115 25.48 18.73 15.11
CA PRO A 115 26.60 19.57 14.69
C PRO A 115 27.17 20.44 15.82
N ILE A 116 26.38 20.72 16.87
CA ILE A 116 26.70 21.74 17.87
C ILE A 116 27.08 21.12 19.22
N ARG A 117 26.50 19.97 19.56
CA ARG A 117 26.63 19.40 20.90
C ARG A 117 27.44 18.11 20.87
N ASP A 118 28.51 18.10 21.63
CA ASP A 118 29.31 16.91 21.89
C ASP A 118 28.68 16.11 23.04
N TYR A 119 28.28 14.87 22.76
CA TYR A 119 27.63 13.97 23.71
C TYR A 119 28.62 13.09 24.46
N SER A 120 29.92 13.11 24.12
CA SER A 120 30.95 12.28 24.76
C SER A 120 31.13 12.58 26.26
N ASN A 121 30.90 13.82 26.67
CA ASN A 121 31.11 14.29 28.05
C ASN A 121 29.80 14.48 28.84
N ILE A 122 28.63 14.23 28.23
CA ILE A 122 27.33 14.50 28.86
C ILE A 122 26.76 13.20 29.41
N LYS A 123 26.59 13.14 30.74
CA LYS A 123 25.94 12.01 31.43
C LYS A 123 24.45 12.28 31.61
N SER A 124 23.66 11.21 31.64
CA SER A 124 22.25 11.30 32.00
C SER A 124 22.09 11.84 33.43
N PRO A 125 21.18 12.80 33.68
CA PRO A 125 20.86 13.26 35.03
C PRO A 125 20.00 12.26 35.82
N ALA A 126 19.58 11.16 35.19
CA ALA A 126 18.76 10.14 35.84
C ALA A 126 19.54 9.43 36.97
N PRO A 127 18.86 9.08 38.09
CA PRO A 127 19.46 8.26 39.13
C PRO A 127 19.81 6.86 38.59
N LYS A 128 20.95 6.33 39.04
CA LYS A 128 21.37 4.96 38.74
C LYS A 128 20.75 4.01 39.75
N PHE A 129 20.20 2.90 39.28
CA PHE A 129 19.57 1.86 40.09
C PHE A 129 20.35 0.54 39.97
#